data_AF-A0A6I2ZUP4-F1
#
_entry.id   AF-A0A6I2ZUP4-F1
#
_cell.length_a   1.000
_cell.length_b   1.000
_cell.length_c   1.000
_cell.angle_alpha   90.00
_cell.angle_beta   90.00
_cell.angle_gamma   90.00
#
_symmetry.space_group_name_H-M   'P 1'
#
loop_
_entity.id
_entity.type
_entity.pdbx_description
1 polymer ?
#
loop_
_entity_poly.entity_id
_entity_poly.type
_entity_poly.pdbx_seq_one_letter_code
_entity_poly.pdbx_strand_id
1 'polypeptide(L)'
;MTSGSTARKNKNQRVVVEKRIAMPEWLSREDRIAAPWIVVEGAAQRGEAFTDLVAHRMQVPVGADETSRCIRAHEMMHAKVSPTHVWVPGDVAYISIETMTVAEEFRVNMLVGAAGFPVMQYLADGSEKRTGERLAQNDDWNSLVHMTAATVGTKAFAGLISGVKSVRPEWVATLRELGRQMRKMWREATAHGTDDVASTEPWEAGTVGWAFTVEIARFIHRVLINESSEGEVPPDADALKGGTKGVPGKFAPVIEMSVNRPNRVDGRLGRRKRPTNVGRHPRHLDRLLTDPQRRIFDHRRRGQGGVVLIDQSGSMRLTDGDLWRIIEAAPGCVIIGYSHEPRSEGKPNLWVLADRGQVVDEVPAGNGGNGVDGPALNYALRRRKSGEPMLWVCDGHVTDETDDVHSELTEECARIVALNHIHQVPDVESAVKALTKAANGNVLKASAVGPIAQSQAWRSRME
;
A
#
# COMPACT_ATOMS: atom_id res chain seq x y z
N MET A 1 20.07 50.75 -68.59
CA MET A 1 19.35 51.47 -67.51
C MET A 1 18.03 50.76 -67.30
N THR A 2 17.84 50.13 -66.14
CA THR A 2 16.56 49.74 -65.50
C THR A 2 16.94 48.94 -64.24
N SER A 3 17.35 49.63 -63.17
CA SER A 3 16.52 49.95 -62.00
C SER A 3 16.06 48.71 -61.23
N GLY A 4 16.93 48.25 -60.32
CA GLY A 4 16.57 47.29 -59.26
C GLY A 4 15.65 47.96 -58.24
N SER A 5 14.45 47.43 -58.09
CA SER A 5 13.52 47.79 -57.03
C SER A 5 13.73 46.84 -55.85
N THR A 6 14.40 47.35 -54.82
CA THR A 6 14.53 46.70 -53.51
C THR A 6 13.26 46.96 -52.71
N ALA A 7 12.39 45.95 -52.61
CA ALA A 7 11.24 45.98 -51.74
C ALA A 7 11.70 45.95 -50.27
N ARG A 8 11.66 47.12 -49.61
CA ARG A 8 11.78 47.26 -48.16
C ARG A 8 10.60 46.54 -47.49
N LYS A 9 10.88 45.42 -46.80
CA LYS A 9 9.91 44.77 -45.89
C LYS A 9 9.72 45.63 -44.65
N ASN A 10 8.51 46.13 -44.46
CA ASN A 10 8.05 46.79 -43.23
C ASN A 10 8.11 45.80 -42.05
N LYS A 11 9.10 45.96 -41.17
CA LYS A 11 9.13 45.39 -39.82
C LYS A 11 8.21 46.24 -38.92
N ASN A 12 6.91 45.97 -38.90
CA ASN A 12 6.01 46.33 -37.79
C ASN A 12 4.60 45.76 -37.96
N GLN A 13 4.48 44.49 -38.36
CA GLN A 13 3.25 43.75 -38.08
C GLN A 13 3.32 43.32 -36.61
N ARG A 14 2.55 44.01 -35.74
CA ARG A 14 2.19 43.47 -34.42
C ARG A 14 1.55 42.10 -34.68
N VAL A 15 2.26 41.03 -34.29
CA VAL A 15 1.71 39.67 -34.32
C VAL A 15 0.49 39.68 -33.40
N VAL A 16 -0.71 39.63 -33.98
CA VAL A 16 -1.93 39.36 -33.23
C VAL A 16 -1.81 37.92 -32.79
N VAL A 17 -1.40 37.68 -31.54
CA VAL A 17 -1.39 36.35 -30.96
C VAL A 17 -2.84 35.97 -30.72
N GLU A 18 -3.35 35.03 -31.53
CA GLU A 18 -4.67 34.44 -31.31
C GLU A 18 -4.69 33.79 -29.93
N LYS A 19 -5.50 34.34 -29.02
CA LYS A 19 -5.65 33.83 -27.65
C LYS A 19 -6.73 32.75 -27.62
N ARG A 20 -6.45 31.61 -27.00
CA ARG A 20 -7.39 30.51 -26.80
C ARG A 20 -7.52 30.21 -25.31
N ILE A 21 -8.72 30.36 -24.78
CA ILE A 21 -9.04 30.18 -23.35
C ILE A 21 -9.57 28.75 -23.16
N ALA A 22 -9.20 28.11 -22.05
CA ALA A 22 -9.81 26.84 -21.65
C ALA A 22 -11.21 27.08 -21.09
N MET A 23 -12.17 26.19 -21.39
CA MET A 23 -13.56 26.30 -20.95
C MET A 23 -13.94 25.08 -20.10
N PRO A 24 -13.39 24.95 -18.87
CA PRO A 24 -13.69 23.82 -17.99
C PRO A 24 -15.17 23.73 -17.61
N GLU A 25 -15.93 24.83 -17.67
CA GLU A 25 -17.38 24.85 -17.46
C GLU A 25 -18.18 24.02 -18.49
N TRP A 26 -17.58 23.66 -19.62
CA TRP A 26 -18.19 22.73 -20.59
C TRP A 26 -18.11 21.27 -20.16
N LEU A 27 -17.31 20.97 -19.14
CA LEU A 27 -17.17 19.63 -18.60
C LEU A 27 -18.21 19.44 -17.50
N SER A 28 -19.19 18.58 -17.74
CA SER A 28 -20.13 18.14 -16.72
C SER A 28 -19.63 16.89 -16.00
N ARG A 29 -20.00 16.78 -14.71
CA ARG A 29 -19.79 15.63 -13.85
C ARG A 29 -21.00 15.47 -12.93
N GLU A 30 -21.39 14.24 -12.66
CA GLU A 30 -22.54 13.93 -11.81
C GLU A 30 -22.21 14.06 -10.32
N ASP A 31 -20.95 13.87 -9.94
CA ASP A 31 -20.47 13.96 -8.57
C ASP A 31 -20.20 15.41 -8.10
N ARG A 32 -20.52 16.42 -8.93
CA ARG A 32 -20.26 17.84 -8.64
C ARG A 32 -21.42 18.74 -9.01
N ILE A 33 -21.59 19.79 -8.22
CA ILE A 33 -22.47 20.90 -8.58
C ILE A 33 -21.76 21.74 -9.65
N ALA A 34 -22.43 21.96 -10.77
CA ALA A 34 -21.94 22.85 -11.80
C ALA A 34 -21.76 24.27 -11.23
N ALA A 35 -20.56 24.80 -11.35
CA ALA A 35 -20.20 26.11 -10.83
C ALA A 35 -19.27 26.83 -11.82
N PRO A 36 -19.29 28.17 -11.83
CA PRO A 36 -18.45 28.95 -12.72
C PRO A 36 -16.98 28.78 -12.38
N TRP A 37 -16.14 28.75 -13.42
CA TRP A 37 -14.69 28.66 -13.29
C TRP A 37 -14.02 30.02 -13.46
N ILE A 38 -12.96 30.24 -12.70
CA ILE A 38 -12.06 31.37 -12.87
C ILE A 38 -10.83 30.89 -13.65
N VAL A 39 -10.75 31.27 -14.92
CA VAL A 39 -9.62 30.93 -15.80
C VAL A 39 -8.71 32.15 -15.96
N VAL A 40 -7.45 32.01 -15.57
CA VAL A 40 -6.43 33.07 -15.66
C VAL A 40 -5.31 32.69 -16.65
N GLU A 41 -4.75 33.70 -17.32
CA GLU A 41 -3.65 33.54 -18.26
C GLU A 41 -2.35 33.23 -17.51
N GLY A 42 -1.73 32.09 -17.85
CA GLY A 42 -0.42 31.66 -17.34
C GLY A 42 0.62 31.51 -18.46
N ALA A 43 1.84 31.15 -18.09
CA ALA A 43 2.90 30.82 -19.05
C ALA A 43 2.92 29.32 -19.38
N ALA A 44 3.45 28.96 -20.55
CA ALA A 44 3.76 27.57 -20.91
C ALA A 44 5.07 27.11 -20.24
N GLN A 45 5.12 27.18 -18.91
CA GLN A 45 6.28 26.81 -18.08
C GLN A 45 5.84 25.87 -16.95
N ARG A 46 6.77 25.05 -16.45
CA ARG A 46 6.48 24.13 -15.34
C ARG A 46 6.05 24.89 -14.10
N GLY A 47 4.99 24.41 -13.45
CA GLY A 47 4.47 24.99 -12.20
C GLY A 47 3.66 26.27 -12.38
N GLU A 48 3.56 26.80 -13.61
CA GLU A 48 2.72 27.95 -13.92
C GLU A 48 1.29 27.54 -14.29
N ALA A 49 1.10 26.35 -14.87
CA ALA A 49 -0.23 25.81 -15.14
C ALA A 49 -0.71 24.98 -13.94
N PHE A 50 -1.98 25.15 -13.58
CA PHE A 50 -2.63 24.36 -12.53
C PHE A 50 -4.14 24.36 -12.64
N THR A 51 -4.76 23.37 -12.00
CA THR A 51 -6.20 23.26 -11.80
C THR A 51 -6.52 23.05 -10.32
N ASP A 52 -7.21 24.03 -9.73
CA ASP A 52 -7.79 23.92 -8.38
C ASP A 52 -9.29 23.58 -8.51
N LEU A 53 -9.59 22.32 -8.21
CA LEU A 53 -10.94 21.76 -8.31
C LEU A 53 -11.88 22.28 -7.23
N VAL A 54 -11.36 22.67 -6.07
CA VAL A 54 -12.17 23.13 -4.92
C VAL A 54 -12.56 24.59 -5.11
N ALA A 55 -11.60 25.42 -5.54
CA ALA A 55 -11.84 26.84 -5.82
C ALA A 55 -12.40 27.12 -7.22
N HIS A 56 -12.55 26.08 -8.07
CA HIS A 56 -12.88 26.20 -9.50
C HIS A 56 -11.99 27.23 -10.21
N ARG A 57 -10.68 27.11 -10.00
CA ARG A 57 -9.69 28.02 -10.59
C ARG A 57 -8.73 27.26 -11.48
N MET A 58 -8.46 27.79 -12.66
CA MET A 58 -7.51 27.21 -13.60
C MET A 58 -6.56 28.28 -14.11
N GLN A 59 -5.27 27.98 -14.15
CA GLN A 59 -4.26 28.83 -14.78
C GLN A 59 -3.65 28.08 -15.95
N VAL A 60 -3.73 28.65 -17.15
CA VAL A 60 -3.28 28.00 -18.39
C VAL A 60 -2.72 29.00 -19.39
N PRO A 61 -1.79 28.59 -20.28
CA PRO A 61 -1.35 29.42 -21.38
C PRO A 61 -2.46 29.61 -22.43
N VAL A 62 -2.56 30.84 -22.93
CA VAL A 62 -3.55 31.22 -23.95
C VAL A 62 -3.00 31.17 -25.38
N GLY A 63 -1.75 30.76 -25.58
CA GLY A 63 -1.13 30.66 -26.90
C GLY A 63 -1.85 29.70 -27.83
N ALA A 64 -1.81 29.97 -29.14
CA ALA A 64 -2.37 29.11 -30.18
C ALA A 64 -1.46 27.94 -30.58
N ASP A 65 -0.23 27.88 -30.04
CA ASP A 65 0.72 26.80 -30.32
C ASP A 65 0.29 25.46 -29.69
N GLU A 66 0.84 24.37 -30.22
CA GLU A 66 0.48 23.01 -29.79
C GLU A 66 0.91 22.70 -28.35
N THR A 67 1.98 23.32 -27.84
CA THR A 67 2.37 23.15 -26.43
C THR A 67 1.33 23.79 -25.53
N SER A 68 0.93 25.04 -25.80
CA SER A 68 -0.17 25.70 -25.07
C SER A 68 -1.47 24.92 -25.16
N ARG A 69 -1.78 24.31 -26.33
CA ARG A 69 -2.96 23.45 -26.52
C ARG A 69 -2.89 22.18 -25.66
N CYS A 70 -1.76 21.48 -25.62
CA CYS A 70 -1.58 20.30 -24.79
C CYS A 70 -1.66 20.62 -23.30
N ILE A 71 -1.10 21.75 -22.85
CA ILE A 71 -1.19 22.19 -21.45
C ILE A 71 -2.66 22.45 -21.09
N ARG A 72 -3.41 23.19 -21.91
CA ARG A 72 -4.85 23.40 -21.67
C ARG A 72 -5.62 22.08 -21.62
N ALA A 73 -5.32 21.13 -22.51
CA ALA A 73 -5.98 19.84 -22.52
C ALA A 73 -5.70 19.02 -21.25
N HIS A 74 -4.47 19.08 -20.74
CA HIS A 74 -4.06 18.45 -19.49
C HIS A 74 -4.82 19.02 -18.29
N GLU A 75 -4.85 20.34 -18.14
CA GLU A 75 -5.62 21.00 -17.05
C GLU A 75 -7.13 20.75 -17.17
N MET A 76 -7.68 20.78 -18.39
CA MET A 76 -9.09 20.42 -18.61
C MET A 76 -9.37 18.96 -18.26
N MET A 77 -8.42 18.05 -18.49
CA MET A 77 -8.57 16.66 -18.09
C MET A 77 -8.61 16.52 -16.56
N HIS A 78 -7.76 17.23 -15.82
CA HIS A 78 -7.88 17.29 -14.35
C HIS A 78 -9.28 17.73 -13.91
N ALA A 79 -9.80 18.81 -14.49
CA ALA A 79 -11.17 19.27 -14.23
C ALA A 79 -12.21 18.17 -14.47
N LYS A 80 -12.02 17.37 -15.53
CA LYS A 80 -12.93 16.28 -15.93
C LYS A 80 -12.85 15.06 -15.02
N VAL A 81 -11.66 14.57 -14.64
CA VAL A 81 -11.51 13.22 -14.06
C VAL A 81 -10.87 13.15 -12.68
N SER A 82 -10.18 14.20 -12.21
CA SER A 82 -9.51 14.15 -10.91
C SER A 82 -10.51 14.31 -9.77
N PRO A 83 -10.36 13.65 -8.62
CA PRO A 83 -11.28 13.78 -7.48
C PRO A 83 -11.13 15.15 -6.79
N THR A 84 -12.24 15.68 -6.25
CA THR A 84 -12.27 16.97 -5.51
C THR A 84 -11.76 16.81 -4.08
N HIS A 85 -11.92 15.61 -3.53
CA HIS A 85 -11.43 15.23 -2.23
C HIS A 85 -10.64 13.94 -2.40
N VAL A 86 -9.34 13.99 -2.09
CA VAL A 86 -8.48 12.80 -2.09
C VAL A 86 -8.70 12.07 -0.77
N TRP A 87 -9.50 11.01 -0.81
CA TRP A 87 -9.51 10.04 0.29
C TRP A 87 -8.42 9.01 0.03
N VAL A 88 -7.59 8.79 1.04
CA VAL A 88 -6.51 7.80 1.02
C VAL A 88 -7.00 6.60 1.82
N PRO A 89 -7.26 5.44 1.17
CA PRO A 89 -7.64 4.24 1.89
C PRO A 89 -6.68 3.92 3.03
N GLY A 90 -7.20 3.42 4.15
CA GLY A 90 -6.38 3.16 5.35
C GLY A 90 -5.22 2.17 5.08
N ASP A 91 -5.41 1.27 4.13
CA ASP A 91 -4.44 0.31 3.62
C ASP A 91 -3.42 0.91 2.63
N VAL A 92 -3.54 2.19 2.26
CA VAL A 92 -2.51 2.99 1.55
C VAL A 92 -2.07 4.22 2.33
N ALA A 93 -2.42 4.34 3.61
CA ALA A 93 -2.02 5.48 4.45
C ALA A 93 -0.50 5.67 4.57
N TYR A 94 0.29 4.65 4.19
CA TYR A 94 1.75 4.71 4.12
C TYR A 94 2.29 5.41 2.85
N ILE A 95 1.45 5.67 1.85
CA ILE A 95 1.82 6.33 0.60
C ILE A 95 1.74 7.84 0.79
N SER A 96 2.78 8.57 0.37
CA SER A 96 2.81 10.03 0.46
C SER A 96 1.80 10.68 -0.48
N ILE A 97 1.28 11.84 -0.09
CA ILE A 97 0.40 12.66 -0.95
C ILE A 97 1.09 12.96 -2.28
N GLU A 98 2.40 13.26 -2.25
CA GLU A 98 3.18 13.52 -3.46
C GLU A 98 3.19 12.32 -4.43
N THR A 99 3.36 11.10 -3.92
CA THR A 99 3.28 9.89 -4.76
C THR A 99 1.91 9.76 -5.41
N MET A 100 0.86 10.09 -4.66
CA MET A 100 -0.53 10.03 -5.15
C MET A 100 -0.80 11.11 -6.22
N THR A 101 -0.30 12.33 -6.00
CA THR A 101 -0.37 13.41 -6.99
C THR A 101 0.33 13.00 -8.28
N VAL A 102 1.55 12.47 -8.19
CA VAL A 102 2.32 12.03 -9.36
C VAL A 102 1.65 10.87 -10.11
N ALA A 103 1.03 9.94 -9.39
CA ALA A 103 0.24 8.88 -10.01
C ALA A 103 -0.96 9.45 -10.79
N GLU A 104 -1.60 10.49 -10.25
CA GLU A 104 -2.69 11.18 -10.92
C GLU A 104 -2.22 11.93 -12.17
N GLU A 105 -1.08 12.62 -12.11
CA GLU A 105 -0.44 13.24 -13.28
C GLU A 105 -0.22 12.24 -14.42
N PHE A 106 0.24 11.03 -14.09
CA PHE A 106 0.39 9.96 -15.07
C PHE A 106 -0.95 9.57 -15.70
N ARG A 107 -1.99 9.31 -14.89
CA ARG A 107 -3.32 8.93 -15.38
C ARG A 107 -3.87 10.02 -16.32
N VAL A 108 -3.75 11.28 -15.92
CA VAL A 108 -4.19 12.43 -16.71
C VAL A 108 -3.42 12.53 -18.03
N ASN A 109 -2.09 12.42 -18.01
CA ASN A 109 -1.28 12.44 -19.23
C ASN A 109 -1.71 11.36 -20.24
N MET A 110 -1.97 10.14 -19.75
CA MET A 110 -2.40 9.05 -20.60
C MET A 110 -3.81 9.24 -21.15
N LEU A 111 -4.75 9.75 -20.35
CA LEU A 111 -6.12 10.09 -20.78
C LEU A 111 -6.14 11.21 -21.83
N VAL A 112 -5.30 12.24 -21.66
CA VAL A 112 -5.15 13.33 -22.65
C VAL A 112 -4.62 12.77 -23.97
N GLY A 113 -3.64 11.87 -23.92
CA GLY A 113 -3.14 11.16 -25.10
C GLY A 113 -4.22 10.31 -25.78
N ALA A 114 -5.01 9.57 -25.00
CA ALA A 114 -6.12 8.77 -25.50
C ALA A 114 -7.24 9.62 -26.14
N ALA A 115 -7.46 10.84 -25.62
CA ALA A 115 -8.37 11.83 -26.20
C ALA A 115 -7.83 12.48 -27.50
N GLY A 116 -6.66 12.05 -28.00
CA GLY A 116 -6.11 12.47 -29.29
C GLY A 116 -5.20 13.70 -29.24
N PHE A 117 -4.83 14.18 -28.06
CA PHE A 117 -3.88 15.29 -27.94
C PHE A 117 -2.43 14.79 -28.02
N PRO A 118 -1.56 15.46 -28.78
CA PRO A 118 -0.19 15.00 -29.06
C PRO A 118 0.81 15.29 -27.90
N VAL A 119 0.50 14.88 -26.67
CA VAL A 119 1.31 15.16 -25.46
C VAL A 119 2.74 14.59 -25.54
N MET A 120 2.94 13.47 -26.21
CA MET A 120 4.25 12.89 -26.48
C MET A 120 5.13 13.74 -27.42
N GLN A 121 4.55 14.70 -28.15
CA GLN A 121 5.25 15.57 -29.10
C GLN A 121 5.42 17.02 -28.62
N TYR A 122 4.54 17.48 -27.72
CA TYR A 122 4.49 18.91 -27.35
C TYR A 122 4.44 19.19 -25.85
N LEU A 123 4.08 18.23 -24.99
CA LEU A 123 4.00 18.46 -23.55
C LEU A 123 5.40 18.33 -22.91
N ALA A 124 6.13 19.45 -22.94
CA ALA A 124 7.42 19.69 -22.32
C ALA A 124 7.65 21.21 -22.23
N ASP A 125 8.43 21.64 -21.24
CA ASP A 125 8.82 23.05 -21.04
C ASP A 125 10.29 23.33 -21.41
N GLY A 126 11.06 22.27 -21.71
CA GLY A 126 12.45 22.35 -22.14
C GLY A 126 13.48 22.36 -21.00
N SER A 127 13.03 22.40 -19.74
CA SER A 127 13.90 22.34 -18.55
C SER A 127 14.26 20.92 -18.14
N GLU A 128 13.64 19.89 -18.73
CA GLU A 128 13.65 18.53 -18.20
C GLU A 128 15.06 17.93 -18.11
N LYS A 129 15.90 18.20 -19.11
CA LYS A 129 17.29 17.74 -19.09
C LYS A 129 18.05 18.33 -17.89
N ARG A 130 17.92 19.63 -17.65
CA ARG A 130 18.57 20.31 -16.53
C ARG A 130 18.01 19.81 -15.19
N THR A 131 16.71 19.56 -15.13
CA THR A 131 16.06 18.98 -13.94
C THR A 131 16.61 17.58 -13.65
N GLY A 132 16.74 16.72 -14.67
CA GLY A 132 17.33 15.38 -14.54
C GLY A 132 18.78 15.43 -14.09
N GLU A 133 19.59 16.33 -14.65
CA GLU A 133 20.98 16.57 -14.23
C GLU A 133 21.06 16.99 -12.77
N ARG A 134 20.26 17.98 -12.36
CA ARG A 134 20.27 18.52 -10.99
C ARG A 134 19.84 17.48 -9.95
N LEU A 135 18.77 16.73 -10.19
CA LEU A 135 18.29 15.72 -9.25
C LEU A 135 19.30 14.57 -9.10
N ALA A 136 19.91 14.15 -10.22
CA ALA A 136 20.96 13.13 -10.21
C ALA A 136 22.26 13.62 -9.54
N GLN A 137 22.60 14.91 -9.65
CA GLN A 137 23.76 15.50 -8.95
C GLN A 137 23.57 15.60 -7.45
N ASN A 138 22.31 15.78 -7.01
CA ASN A 138 21.95 15.90 -5.61
C ASN A 138 21.70 14.55 -4.93
N ASP A 139 21.88 13.44 -5.65
CA ASP A 139 21.53 12.09 -5.21
C ASP A 139 20.08 11.94 -4.72
N ASP A 140 19.18 12.75 -5.29
CA ASP A 140 17.76 12.80 -4.89
C ASP A 140 16.94 11.80 -5.71
N TRP A 141 17.10 10.52 -5.37
CA TRP A 141 16.42 9.40 -6.04
C TRP A 141 14.90 9.52 -5.99
N ASN A 142 14.33 9.83 -4.83
CA ASN A 142 12.87 9.85 -4.64
C ASN A 142 12.21 10.95 -5.47
N SER A 143 12.75 12.16 -5.45
CA SER A 143 12.27 13.24 -6.32
C SER A 143 12.44 12.88 -7.80
N LEU A 144 13.49 12.14 -8.15
CA LEU A 144 13.72 11.70 -9.52
C LEU A 144 12.72 10.62 -9.97
N VAL A 145 12.35 9.69 -9.10
CA VAL A 145 11.28 8.70 -9.32
C VAL A 145 9.95 9.42 -9.53
N HIS A 146 9.59 10.37 -8.67
CA HIS A 146 8.38 11.17 -8.81
C HIS A 146 8.36 11.95 -10.13
N MET A 147 9.44 12.67 -10.46
CA MET A 147 9.55 13.41 -11.71
C MET A 147 9.49 12.49 -12.94
N THR A 148 10.09 11.30 -12.84
CA THR A 148 10.04 10.30 -13.91
C THR A 148 8.61 9.83 -14.12
N ALA A 149 7.91 9.44 -13.06
CA ALA A 149 6.53 8.98 -13.11
C ALA A 149 5.58 10.06 -13.67
N ALA A 150 5.71 11.32 -13.21
CA ALA A 150 4.89 12.44 -13.68
C ALA A 150 5.10 12.77 -15.16
N THR A 151 6.25 12.42 -15.75
CA THR A 151 6.56 12.70 -17.16
C THR A 151 6.27 11.52 -18.08
N VAL A 152 5.97 10.33 -17.56
CA VAL A 152 5.61 9.17 -18.40
C VAL A 152 4.39 9.51 -19.27
N GLY A 153 4.49 9.24 -20.57
CA GLY A 153 3.41 9.54 -21.52
C GLY A 153 3.49 10.94 -22.13
N THR A 154 4.57 11.69 -21.87
CA THR A 154 4.78 13.05 -22.40
C THR A 154 6.14 13.19 -23.10
N LYS A 155 6.33 14.30 -23.82
CA LYS A 155 7.64 14.65 -24.42
C LYS A 155 8.73 14.86 -23.37
N ALA A 156 8.35 15.32 -22.18
CA ALA A 156 9.26 15.63 -21.08
C ALA A 156 10.12 14.42 -20.64
N PHE A 157 9.59 13.20 -20.74
CA PHE A 157 10.24 11.97 -20.27
C PHE A 157 11.65 11.75 -20.86
N ALA A 158 11.79 11.90 -22.18
CA ALA A 158 13.06 11.64 -22.85
C ALA A 158 14.14 12.66 -22.46
N GLY A 159 13.75 13.93 -22.28
CA GLY A 159 14.62 15.01 -21.82
C GLY A 159 15.15 14.74 -20.41
N LEU A 160 14.26 14.37 -19.49
CA LEU A 160 14.60 14.02 -18.11
C LEU A 160 15.61 12.87 -18.05
N ILE A 161 15.31 11.76 -18.70
CA ILE A 161 16.19 10.58 -18.74
C ILE A 161 17.55 10.90 -19.38
N SER A 162 17.59 11.78 -20.41
CA SER A 162 18.86 12.23 -20.99
C SER A 162 19.70 13.04 -20.00
N GLY A 163 19.08 13.79 -19.10
CA GLY A 163 19.78 14.55 -18.06
C GLY A 163 20.30 13.65 -16.93
N VAL A 164 19.53 12.63 -16.56
CA VAL A 164 20.01 11.62 -15.60
C VAL A 164 21.20 10.86 -16.19
N LYS A 165 21.13 10.46 -17.46
CA LYS A 165 22.18 9.70 -18.14
C LYS A 165 23.54 10.42 -18.14
N SER A 166 23.57 11.76 -18.18
CA SER A 166 24.83 12.51 -18.17
C SER A 166 25.50 12.58 -16.79
N VAL A 167 24.80 12.22 -15.71
CA VAL A 167 25.32 12.31 -14.34
C VAL A 167 25.37 10.92 -13.68
N ARG A 168 24.24 10.18 -13.68
CA ARG A 168 24.05 8.86 -13.05
C ARG A 168 23.53 7.85 -14.09
N PRO A 169 24.34 7.40 -15.07
CA PRO A 169 23.90 6.47 -16.11
C PRO A 169 23.36 5.14 -15.58
N GLU A 170 23.81 4.69 -14.42
CA GLU A 170 23.37 3.48 -13.71
C GLU A 170 21.89 3.52 -13.32
N TRP A 171 21.33 4.71 -13.05
CA TRP A 171 19.93 4.90 -12.66
C TRP A 171 18.95 4.81 -13.83
N VAL A 172 19.45 4.98 -15.05
CA VAL A 172 18.62 5.07 -16.26
C VAL A 172 17.85 3.77 -16.53
N ALA A 173 18.44 2.62 -16.21
CA ALA A 173 17.79 1.32 -16.42
C ALA A 173 16.50 1.22 -15.58
N THR A 174 16.61 1.50 -14.28
CA THR A 174 15.49 1.44 -13.33
C THR A 174 14.40 2.47 -13.68
N LEU A 175 14.77 3.72 -14.00
CA LEU A 175 13.79 4.76 -14.34
C LEU A 175 13.04 4.48 -15.66
N ARG A 176 13.73 3.92 -16.66
CA ARG A 176 13.08 3.49 -17.90
C ARG A 176 12.14 2.32 -17.68
N GLU A 177 12.54 1.40 -16.81
CA GLU A 177 11.75 0.24 -16.44
C GLU A 177 10.49 0.64 -15.67
N LEU A 178 10.59 1.56 -14.70
CA LEU A 178 9.44 2.22 -14.05
C LEU A 178 8.44 2.73 -15.10
N GLY A 179 8.91 3.56 -16.04
CA GLY A 179 8.05 4.09 -17.09
C GLY A 179 7.48 3.03 -18.03
N ARG A 180 8.21 1.93 -18.27
CA ARG A 180 7.74 0.79 -19.08
C ARG A 180 6.61 0.04 -18.38
N GLN A 181 6.73 -0.20 -17.07
CA GLN A 181 5.73 -0.89 -16.28
C GLN A 181 4.47 -0.04 -16.08
N MET A 182 4.59 1.26 -15.81
CA MET A 182 3.42 2.16 -15.76
C MET A 182 2.62 2.15 -17.07
N ARG A 183 3.30 2.21 -18.23
CA ARG A 183 2.63 2.06 -19.55
C ARG A 183 2.06 0.67 -19.78
N LYS A 184 2.58 -0.35 -19.11
CA LYS A 184 2.03 -1.71 -19.18
C LYS A 184 0.72 -1.79 -18.39
N MET A 185 0.73 -1.32 -17.14
CA MET A 185 -0.47 -1.21 -16.30
C MET A 185 -1.58 -0.40 -17.00
N TRP A 186 -1.23 0.72 -17.64
CA TRP A 186 -2.17 1.48 -18.47
C TRP A 186 -2.80 0.62 -19.58
N ARG A 187 -1.98 -0.07 -20.39
CA ARG A 187 -2.50 -0.88 -21.50
C ARG A 187 -3.41 -2.01 -21.03
N GLU A 188 -3.14 -2.56 -19.85
CA GLU A 188 -3.94 -3.62 -19.24
C GLU A 188 -5.27 -3.06 -18.74
N ALA A 189 -5.23 -1.96 -17.98
CA ALA A 189 -6.42 -1.28 -17.48
C ALA A 189 -7.30 -0.74 -18.60
N THR A 190 -6.72 -0.36 -19.75
CA THR A 190 -7.47 0.17 -20.90
C THR A 190 -7.64 -0.82 -22.04
N ALA A 191 -7.49 -2.12 -21.80
CA ALA A 191 -7.62 -3.14 -22.84
C ALA A 191 -9.00 -3.14 -23.52
N HIS A 192 -10.04 -2.71 -22.79
CA HIS A 192 -11.42 -2.66 -23.25
C HIS A 192 -11.95 -1.23 -23.49
N GLY A 193 -11.07 -0.22 -23.47
CA GLY A 193 -11.45 1.20 -23.55
C GLY A 193 -10.94 1.99 -22.36
N THR A 194 -11.19 3.30 -22.34
CA THR A 194 -10.73 4.19 -21.27
C THR A 194 -11.80 4.52 -20.24
N ASP A 195 -13.01 3.97 -20.38
CA ASP A 195 -14.18 4.40 -19.62
C ASP A 195 -13.97 4.23 -18.11
N ASP A 196 -13.48 3.06 -17.67
CA ASP A 196 -13.22 2.78 -16.25
C ASP A 196 -12.17 3.72 -15.66
N VAL A 197 -11.03 3.89 -16.34
CA VAL A 197 -9.92 4.75 -15.86
C VAL A 197 -10.25 6.25 -15.94
N ALA A 198 -11.24 6.64 -16.76
CA ALA A 198 -11.76 8.00 -16.86
C ALA A 198 -12.97 8.24 -15.93
N SER A 199 -13.54 7.19 -15.36
CA SER A 199 -14.82 7.25 -14.65
C SER A 199 -14.73 8.10 -13.37
N THR A 200 -15.76 8.93 -13.21
CA THR A 200 -16.02 9.72 -12.01
C THR A 200 -17.14 9.12 -11.16
N GLU A 201 -17.63 7.92 -11.50
CA GLU A 201 -18.64 7.23 -10.70
C GLU A 201 -18.11 6.99 -9.29
N PRO A 202 -18.92 7.24 -8.24
CA PRO A 202 -18.50 6.96 -6.87
C PRO A 202 -18.13 5.49 -6.69
N TRP A 203 -17.02 5.26 -6.01
CA TRP A 203 -16.56 3.96 -5.52
C TRP A 203 -16.28 4.09 -4.02
N GLU A 204 -16.24 2.98 -3.26
CA GLU A 204 -16.16 2.92 -1.77
C GLU A 204 -15.24 3.98 -1.11
N ALA A 205 -14.23 4.41 -1.86
CA ALA A 205 -13.08 5.22 -1.49
C ALA A 205 -12.90 6.53 -2.29
N GLY A 206 -13.69 6.82 -3.32
CA GLY A 206 -13.39 7.87 -4.30
C GLY A 206 -14.20 7.72 -5.58
N THR A 207 -13.56 7.79 -6.74
CA THR A 207 -14.19 7.45 -8.02
C THR A 207 -13.63 6.16 -8.61
N VAL A 208 -14.35 5.49 -9.51
CA VAL A 208 -13.87 4.27 -10.19
C VAL A 208 -12.52 4.51 -10.87
N GLY A 209 -12.37 5.61 -11.61
CA GLY A 209 -11.09 5.96 -12.25
C GLY A 209 -9.96 6.28 -11.26
N TRP A 210 -10.29 6.70 -10.04
CA TRP A 210 -9.30 6.94 -8.98
C TRP A 210 -8.66 5.65 -8.48
N ALA A 211 -9.34 4.49 -8.58
CA ALA A 211 -8.77 3.20 -8.23
C ALA A 211 -7.45 2.93 -8.96
N PHE A 212 -7.40 3.24 -10.27
CA PHE A 212 -6.19 3.12 -11.08
C PHE A 212 -5.06 4.06 -10.60
N THR A 213 -5.40 5.27 -10.16
CA THR A 213 -4.40 6.18 -9.56
C THR A 213 -3.79 5.57 -8.31
N VAL A 214 -4.60 4.94 -7.44
CA VAL A 214 -4.09 4.27 -6.23
C VAL A 214 -3.17 3.10 -6.58
N GLU A 215 -3.49 2.31 -7.59
CA GLU A 215 -2.64 1.21 -8.06
C GLU A 215 -1.29 1.69 -8.59
N ILE A 216 -1.29 2.75 -9.40
CA ILE A 216 -0.06 3.39 -9.87
C ILE A 216 0.74 3.97 -8.70
N ALA A 217 0.09 4.59 -7.72
CA ALA A 217 0.74 5.13 -6.54
C ALA A 217 1.42 4.01 -5.71
N ARG A 218 0.77 2.86 -5.53
CA ARG A 218 1.39 1.67 -4.90
C ARG A 218 2.61 1.22 -5.67
N PHE A 219 2.54 1.20 -7.00
CA PHE A 219 3.68 0.81 -7.82
C PHE A 219 4.85 1.79 -7.70
N ILE A 220 4.60 3.10 -7.81
CA ILE A 220 5.63 4.14 -7.64
C ILE A 220 6.27 4.03 -6.25
N HIS A 221 5.45 3.86 -5.20
CA HIS A 221 5.93 3.76 -3.82
C HIS A 221 6.93 2.61 -3.61
N ARG A 222 6.79 1.48 -4.32
CA ARG A 222 7.74 0.36 -4.26
C ARG A 222 9.14 0.69 -4.80
N VAL A 223 9.26 1.76 -5.59
CA VAL A 223 10.51 2.19 -6.21
C VAL A 223 11.25 3.24 -5.37
N LEU A 224 10.57 3.84 -4.38
CA LEU A 224 11.14 4.84 -3.49
C LEU A 224 12.09 4.20 -2.46
N ILE A 225 13.15 4.92 -2.12
CA ILE A 225 14.03 4.62 -0.98
C ILE A 225 13.34 5.20 0.26
N ASN A 226 12.83 4.35 1.14
CA ASN A 226 12.17 4.75 2.38
C ASN A 226 13.15 4.71 3.56
N GLU A 227 12.85 5.38 4.67
CA GLU A 227 13.75 5.48 5.85
C GLU A 227 14.18 4.11 6.43
N SER A 228 13.48 3.03 6.05
CA SER A 228 13.77 1.63 6.41
C SER A 228 14.68 0.87 5.44
N SER A 229 15.06 1.46 4.30
CA SER A 229 15.96 0.83 3.34
C SER A 229 17.42 1.04 3.76
N GLU A 230 18.12 -0.04 4.13
CA GLU A 230 19.56 0.03 4.35
C GLU A 230 20.28 0.20 3.01
N GLY A 231 20.69 1.44 2.76
CA GLY A 231 21.48 1.86 1.60
C GLY A 231 20.75 2.88 0.72
N GLU A 232 21.46 3.96 0.35
CA GLU A 232 21.05 4.95 -0.66
C GLU A 232 21.09 4.39 -2.09
N VAL A 233 20.91 3.07 -2.27
CA VAL A 233 21.10 2.43 -3.57
C VAL A 233 19.74 2.20 -4.22
N PRO A 234 19.50 2.78 -5.41
CA PRO A 234 18.27 2.56 -6.15
C PRO A 234 18.01 1.08 -6.42
N PRO A 235 16.74 0.64 -6.41
CA PRO A 235 16.40 -0.74 -6.72
C PRO A 235 16.84 -1.12 -8.14
N ASP A 236 17.24 -2.38 -8.31
CA ASP A 236 17.58 -2.93 -9.62
C ASP A 236 16.36 -2.88 -10.56
N ALA A 237 16.58 -2.53 -11.83
CA ALA A 237 15.56 -2.60 -12.87
C ALA A 237 14.93 -4.00 -12.95
N ASP A 238 15.69 -5.06 -12.72
CA ASP A 238 15.15 -6.42 -12.75
C ASP A 238 14.15 -6.69 -11.60
N ALA A 239 14.27 -5.99 -10.46
CA ALA A 239 13.29 -6.09 -9.38
C ALA A 239 11.93 -5.48 -9.76
N LEU A 240 11.90 -4.59 -10.76
CA LEU A 240 10.66 -4.04 -11.33
C LEU A 240 10.08 -4.95 -12.43
N LYS A 241 10.89 -5.87 -12.97
CA LYS A 241 10.46 -6.88 -13.95
C LYS A 241 9.77 -8.02 -13.20
N GLY A 242 8.51 -8.27 -13.52
CA GLY A 242 7.66 -9.20 -12.77
C GLY A 242 6.38 -8.56 -12.24
N GLY A 243 6.24 -7.23 -12.39
CA GLY A 243 5.02 -6.46 -12.11
C GLY A 243 3.84 -6.72 -13.05
N THR A 244 3.66 -7.97 -13.48
CA THR A 244 2.39 -8.51 -13.95
C THR A 244 2.30 -9.96 -13.54
N LYS A 245 1.72 -10.17 -12.36
CA LYS A 245 0.82 -11.30 -12.17
C LYS A 245 -0.46 -10.74 -11.57
N GLY A 246 -1.45 -10.62 -12.45
CA GLY A 246 -2.85 -10.38 -12.09
C GLY A 246 -3.09 -9.05 -11.41
N VAL A 247 -4.36 -8.77 -11.20
CA VAL A 247 -4.84 -7.87 -10.15
C VAL A 247 -3.98 -8.09 -8.89
N PRO A 248 -3.58 -7.03 -8.15
CA PRO A 248 -2.91 -7.20 -6.87
C PRO A 248 -3.70 -8.21 -6.04
N GLY A 249 -3.04 -9.27 -5.57
CA GLY A 249 -3.68 -10.30 -4.77
C GLY A 249 -4.45 -9.63 -3.66
N LYS A 250 -5.73 -9.94 -3.53
CA LYS A 250 -6.62 -9.36 -2.53
C LYS A 250 -7.03 -10.45 -1.55
N PHE A 251 -6.86 -10.20 -0.27
CA PHE A 251 -7.43 -11.09 0.73
C PHE A 251 -8.96 -11.00 0.74
N ALA A 252 -9.61 -12.13 0.93
CA ALA A 252 -11.03 -12.18 1.20
C ALA A 252 -11.35 -11.45 2.52
N PRO A 253 -12.51 -10.78 2.65
CA PRO A 253 -12.92 -10.20 3.92
C PRO A 253 -13.17 -11.30 4.97
N VAL A 254 -12.93 -11.00 6.25
CA VAL A 254 -13.25 -11.93 7.35
C VAL A 254 -14.76 -12.02 7.52
N ILE A 255 -15.27 -13.25 7.48
CA ILE A 255 -16.65 -13.61 7.78
C ILE A 255 -16.61 -14.64 8.91
N GLU A 256 -16.94 -14.18 10.13
CA GLU A 256 -16.94 -15.05 11.31
C GLU A 256 -18.17 -15.97 11.32
N MET A 257 -17.95 -17.26 11.51
CA MET A 257 -19.00 -18.23 11.78
C MET A 257 -19.42 -18.18 13.25
N SER A 258 -20.72 -18.05 13.48
CA SER A 258 -21.29 -18.21 14.83
C SER A 258 -21.23 -19.67 15.27
N VAL A 259 -20.33 -19.98 16.20
CA VAL A 259 -20.19 -21.33 16.80
C VAL A 259 -20.57 -21.32 18.28
N ASN A 260 -21.25 -22.38 18.73
CA ASN A 260 -21.56 -22.57 20.15
C ASN A 260 -20.34 -23.13 20.90
N ARG A 261 -20.08 -22.62 22.11
CA ARG A 261 -18.96 -23.04 22.97
C ARG A 261 -19.50 -23.59 24.31
N PRO A 262 -20.06 -24.82 24.32
CA PRO A 262 -20.73 -25.36 25.49
C PRO A 262 -19.75 -25.73 26.61
N ASN A 263 -18.52 -26.10 26.25
CA ASN A 263 -17.52 -26.58 27.19
C ASN A 263 -16.91 -25.44 28.02
N ARG A 264 -16.50 -25.75 29.25
CA ARG A 264 -15.92 -24.80 30.22
C ARG A 264 -14.63 -25.35 30.82
N VAL A 265 -13.56 -24.57 30.73
CA VAL A 265 -12.24 -24.86 31.31
C VAL A 265 -11.76 -23.69 32.17
N ASP A 266 -10.94 -23.95 33.19
CA ASP A 266 -10.36 -22.88 34.03
C ASP A 266 -9.41 -22.01 33.20
N GLY A 267 -9.87 -20.82 32.79
CA GLY A 267 -9.18 -19.94 31.84
C GLY A 267 -7.90 -19.23 32.33
N ARG A 268 -7.16 -19.84 33.26
CA ARG A 268 -5.96 -19.26 33.88
C ARG A 268 -4.69 -19.88 33.26
N LEU A 269 -3.82 -19.05 32.68
CA LEU A 269 -2.68 -19.48 31.86
C LEU A 269 -1.33 -19.06 32.48
N GLY A 270 -0.54 -20.02 32.97
CA GLY A 270 0.85 -19.81 33.41
C GLY A 270 1.05 -18.84 34.58
N ARG A 271 2.29 -18.48 34.96
CA ARG A 271 2.63 -17.55 36.07
C ARG A 271 3.40 -16.31 35.56
N ARG A 272 2.80 -15.11 35.60
CA ARG A 272 3.43 -13.81 35.34
C ARG A 272 3.98 -13.18 36.63
N LYS A 273 5.20 -12.63 36.58
CA LYS A 273 5.78 -11.87 37.69
C LYS A 273 5.19 -10.46 37.70
N ARG A 274 4.70 -10.01 38.86
CA ARG A 274 4.24 -8.64 39.09
C ARG A 274 4.99 -8.05 40.28
N PRO A 275 5.43 -6.78 40.21
CA PRO A 275 6.01 -6.11 41.36
C PRO A 275 5.03 -6.05 42.54
N THR A 276 5.52 -6.38 43.73
CA THR A 276 4.78 -6.42 45.00
C THR A 276 5.63 -5.84 46.12
N ASN A 277 5.00 -5.38 47.19
CA ASN A 277 5.66 -4.84 48.38
C ASN A 277 6.06 -5.91 49.40
N VAL A 278 5.77 -7.19 49.12
CA VAL A 278 6.08 -8.32 50.01
C VAL A 278 6.81 -9.43 49.25
N GLY A 279 7.97 -9.86 49.73
CA GLY A 279 8.70 -11.01 49.18
C GLY A 279 10.03 -11.24 49.90
N ARG A 280 10.78 -12.26 49.47
CA ARG A 280 12.05 -12.66 50.10
C ARG A 280 13.29 -12.02 49.47
N HIS A 281 13.26 -11.78 48.16
CA HIS A 281 14.39 -11.25 47.41
C HIS A 281 13.96 -10.01 46.61
N PRO A 282 14.49 -8.81 46.92
CA PRO A 282 14.14 -7.60 46.19
C PRO A 282 14.76 -7.65 44.77
N ARG A 283 13.94 -7.38 43.76
CA ARG A 283 14.28 -7.49 42.33
C ARG A 283 14.19 -6.15 41.59
N HIS A 284 13.43 -5.20 42.14
CA HIS A 284 13.18 -3.87 41.57
C HIS A 284 13.58 -2.78 42.57
N LEU A 285 14.89 -2.63 42.84
CA LEU A 285 15.41 -1.65 43.80
C LEU A 285 15.15 -0.20 43.36
N ASP A 286 15.06 0.04 42.06
CA ASP A 286 14.65 1.30 41.43
C ASP A 286 13.29 1.79 41.93
N ARG A 287 12.38 0.85 42.24
CA ARG A 287 11.03 1.14 42.75
C ARG A 287 10.99 1.53 44.22
N LEU A 288 12.09 1.37 44.96
CA LEU A 288 12.12 1.76 46.37
C LEU A 288 11.90 3.27 46.54
N LEU A 289 12.42 4.05 45.59
CA LEU A 289 12.36 5.51 45.60
C LEU A 289 11.28 6.07 44.66
N THR A 290 10.88 5.32 43.64
CA THR A 290 9.97 5.80 42.57
C THR A 290 8.54 5.29 42.68
N ASP A 291 8.29 4.17 43.36
CA ASP A 291 6.95 3.59 43.52
C ASP A 291 6.40 3.92 44.92
N PRO A 292 5.31 4.71 45.06
CA PRO A 292 4.72 5.06 46.35
C PRO A 292 4.33 3.84 47.21
N GLN A 293 4.06 2.70 46.57
CA GLN A 293 3.74 1.45 47.26
C GLN A 293 4.97 0.57 47.55
N ARG A 294 6.18 1.03 47.20
CA ARG A 294 7.48 0.34 47.40
C ARG A 294 7.47 -1.11 46.95
N ARG A 295 6.90 -1.36 45.76
CA ARG A 295 6.76 -2.72 45.20
C ARG A 295 8.09 -3.22 44.64
N ILE A 296 9.01 -3.59 45.54
CA ILE A 296 10.40 -3.97 45.20
C ILE A 296 10.60 -5.49 44.98
N PHE A 297 9.62 -6.32 45.31
CA PHE A 297 9.70 -7.78 45.19
C PHE A 297 8.87 -8.32 44.01
N ASP A 298 9.09 -9.57 43.62
CA ASP A 298 8.27 -10.27 42.62
C ASP A 298 7.17 -11.12 43.28
N HIS A 299 5.92 -10.91 42.88
CA HIS A 299 4.81 -11.85 43.12
C HIS A 299 4.49 -12.60 41.84
N ARG A 300 4.55 -13.93 41.86
CA ARG A 300 4.08 -14.76 40.74
C ARG A 300 2.56 -14.83 40.77
N ARG A 301 1.87 -14.03 39.95
CA ARG A 301 0.43 -14.20 39.69
C ARG A 301 0.21 -15.12 38.50
N ARG A 302 -0.91 -15.83 38.42
CA ARG A 302 -1.24 -16.55 37.20
C ARG A 302 -1.44 -15.55 36.05
N GLY A 303 -0.78 -15.77 34.92
CA GLY A 303 -1.11 -15.06 33.68
C GLY A 303 -2.52 -15.43 33.25
N GLN A 304 -3.17 -14.59 32.46
CA GLN A 304 -4.43 -14.93 31.82
C GLN A 304 -4.20 -14.77 30.32
N GLY A 305 -4.60 -15.77 29.55
CA GLY A 305 -4.78 -15.63 28.12
C GLY A 305 -3.51 -15.67 27.26
N GLY A 306 -3.74 -15.34 26.00
CA GLY A 306 -2.94 -15.69 24.85
C GLY A 306 -3.88 -15.85 23.68
N VAL A 307 -3.42 -15.57 22.47
CA VAL A 307 -4.22 -15.78 21.26
C VAL A 307 -3.46 -16.76 20.38
N VAL A 308 -4.16 -17.80 19.92
CA VAL A 308 -3.66 -18.82 19.02
C VAL A 308 -4.48 -18.74 17.75
N LEU A 309 -3.87 -18.31 16.66
CA LEU A 309 -4.47 -18.34 15.33
C LEU A 309 -3.99 -19.59 14.61
N ILE A 310 -4.89 -20.36 14.03
CA ILE A 310 -4.60 -21.64 13.39
C ILE A 310 -5.14 -21.62 11.97
N ASP A 311 -4.23 -21.83 11.02
CA ASP A 311 -4.55 -22.11 9.64
C ASP A 311 -5.17 -23.50 9.53
N GLN A 312 -6.35 -23.58 8.92
CA GLN A 312 -7.08 -24.82 8.62
C GLN A 312 -7.22 -25.06 7.09
N SER A 313 -6.37 -24.44 6.28
CA SER A 313 -6.30 -24.63 4.83
C SER A 313 -5.65 -25.97 4.45
N GLY A 314 -6.04 -26.51 3.28
CA GLY A 314 -5.40 -27.67 2.66
C GLY A 314 -5.12 -28.86 3.59
N SER A 315 -3.83 -29.13 3.79
CA SER A 315 -3.29 -30.23 4.61
C SER A 315 -3.27 -29.95 6.12
N MET A 316 -3.53 -28.71 6.56
CA MET A 316 -3.46 -28.27 7.95
C MET A 316 -4.76 -28.56 8.71
N ARG A 317 -5.17 -29.83 8.76
CA ARG A 317 -6.42 -30.22 9.42
C ARG A 317 -6.27 -30.25 10.93
N LEU A 318 -6.93 -29.30 11.60
CA LEU A 318 -7.10 -29.31 13.05
C LEU A 318 -8.18 -30.32 13.45
N THR A 319 -7.85 -31.21 14.39
CA THR A 319 -8.79 -32.17 14.98
C THR A 319 -9.28 -31.70 16.36
N ASP A 320 -10.37 -32.29 16.86
CA ASP A 320 -10.85 -32.03 18.23
C ASP A 320 -9.78 -32.38 19.28
N GLY A 321 -9.07 -33.48 19.07
CA GLY A 321 -7.95 -33.89 19.94
C GLY A 321 -6.83 -32.84 19.97
N ASP A 322 -6.50 -32.24 18.83
CA ASP A 322 -5.52 -31.17 18.74
C ASP A 322 -5.98 -29.89 19.44
N LEU A 323 -7.26 -29.51 19.29
CA LEU A 323 -7.85 -28.40 20.04
C LEU A 323 -7.70 -28.62 21.55
N TRP A 324 -8.05 -29.81 22.06
CA TRP A 324 -7.94 -30.12 23.48
C TRP A 324 -6.50 -30.11 23.98
N ARG A 325 -5.53 -30.60 23.19
CA ARG A 325 -4.10 -30.52 23.52
C ARG A 325 -3.62 -29.07 23.67
N ILE A 326 -4.10 -28.15 22.81
CA ILE A 326 -3.78 -26.72 22.91
C ILE A 326 -4.41 -26.12 24.18
N ILE A 327 -5.68 -26.45 24.46
CA ILE A 327 -6.40 -26.00 25.66
C ILE A 327 -5.72 -26.47 26.95
N GLU A 328 -5.27 -27.72 27.00
CA GLU A 328 -4.54 -28.28 28.15
C GLU A 328 -3.21 -27.56 28.39
N ALA A 329 -2.47 -27.25 27.33
CA ALA A 329 -1.21 -26.51 27.41
C ALA A 329 -1.41 -25.04 27.81
N ALA A 330 -2.52 -24.44 27.39
CA ALA A 330 -2.82 -23.03 27.54
C ALA A 330 -4.28 -22.76 27.95
N PRO A 331 -4.68 -23.07 29.20
CA PRO A 331 -6.06 -22.89 29.64
C PRO A 331 -6.45 -21.41 29.63
N GLY A 332 -7.46 -21.06 28.82
CA GLY A 332 -7.97 -19.68 28.70
C GLY A 332 -7.35 -18.83 27.59
N CYS A 333 -6.58 -19.43 26.68
CA CYS A 333 -6.28 -18.78 25.41
C CYS A 333 -7.55 -18.58 24.57
N VAL A 334 -7.50 -17.59 23.68
CA VAL A 334 -8.45 -17.48 22.57
C VAL A 334 -7.87 -18.30 21.42
N ILE A 335 -8.63 -19.26 20.90
CA ILE A 335 -8.21 -20.09 19.76
C ILE A 335 -9.13 -19.76 18.60
N ILE A 336 -8.51 -19.40 17.47
CA ILE A 336 -9.20 -18.95 16.26
C ILE A 336 -8.72 -19.84 15.12
N GLY A 337 -9.66 -20.51 14.45
CA GLY A 337 -9.40 -21.20 13.20
C GLY A 337 -9.78 -20.32 12.02
N TYR A 338 -9.06 -20.43 10.91
CA TYR A 338 -9.43 -19.79 9.65
C TYR A 338 -9.11 -20.68 8.46
N SER A 339 -9.88 -20.51 7.39
CA SER A 339 -9.61 -21.08 6.07
C SER A 339 -10.59 -20.47 5.09
N HIS A 340 -10.18 -20.30 3.84
CA HIS A 340 -11.02 -19.73 2.80
C HIS A 340 -11.34 -20.76 1.72
N GLU A 341 -12.53 -20.68 1.13
CA GLU A 341 -12.84 -21.44 -0.08
C GLU A 341 -12.56 -20.51 -1.26
N PRO A 342 -11.60 -20.85 -2.14
CA PRO A 342 -11.20 -19.97 -3.22
C PRO A 342 -12.39 -19.58 -4.10
N ARG A 343 -12.46 -18.31 -4.47
CA ARG A 343 -13.52 -17.76 -5.35
C ARG A 343 -14.94 -17.90 -4.78
N SER A 344 -15.07 -17.96 -3.45
CA SER A 344 -16.36 -17.96 -2.76
C SER A 344 -16.70 -16.59 -2.19
N GLU A 345 -17.97 -16.20 -2.27
CA GLU A 345 -18.49 -15.00 -1.63
C GLU A 345 -19.43 -15.36 -0.48
N GLY A 346 -19.36 -14.62 0.63
CA GLY A 346 -20.30 -14.75 1.75
C GLY A 346 -20.11 -15.99 2.64
N LYS A 347 -19.19 -16.90 2.29
CA LYS A 347 -18.93 -18.10 3.10
C LYS A 347 -18.08 -17.77 4.34
N PRO A 348 -18.48 -18.24 5.53
CA PRO A 348 -17.67 -18.05 6.73
C PRO A 348 -16.27 -18.65 6.57
N ASN A 349 -15.25 -17.87 6.91
CA ASN A 349 -13.84 -18.22 6.73
C ASN A 349 -13.00 -18.07 8.02
N LEU A 350 -13.65 -17.76 9.14
CA LEU A 350 -13.04 -17.64 10.46
C LEU A 350 -14.00 -18.13 11.55
N TRP A 351 -13.48 -18.76 12.60
CA TRP A 351 -14.30 -19.20 13.73
C TRP A 351 -13.51 -19.21 15.04
N VAL A 352 -14.16 -18.79 16.11
CA VAL A 352 -13.59 -18.74 17.46
C VAL A 352 -13.88 -20.05 18.19
N LEU A 353 -12.92 -20.97 18.13
CA LEU A 353 -12.96 -22.31 18.74
C LEU A 353 -12.91 -22.26 20.27
N ALA A 354 -12.16 -21.31 20.82
CA ALA A 354 -12.13 -21.09 22.25
C ALA A 354 -12.05 -19.60 22.56
N ASP A 355 -12.77 -19.17 23.60
CA ASP A 355 -12.69 -17.81 24.11
C ASP A 355 -12.64 -17.86 25.63
N ARG A 356 -11.42 -17.70 26.17
CA ARG A 356 -11.19 -17.40 27.60
C ARG A 356 -11.89 -18.38 28.56
N GLY A 357 -11.78 -19.66 28.25
CA GLY A 357 -12.34 -20.75 29.06
C GLY A 357 -13.65 -21.31 28.53
N GLN A 358 -14.24 -20.74 27.48
CA GLN A 358 -15.32 -21.35 26.71
C GLN A 358 -14.71 -22.08 25.51
N VAL A 359 -15.10 -23.33 25.24
CA VAL A 359 -14.55 -24.14 24.15
C VAL A 359 -15.69 -24.78 23.35
N VAL A 360 -15.52 -24.91 22.03
CA VAL A 360 -16.44 -25.66 21.16
C VAL A 360 -16.43 -27.16 21.55
N ASP A 361 -17.42 -27.89 21.06
CA ASP A 361 -17.46 -29.35 21.20
C ASP A 361 -16.73 -30.02 20.04
N GLU A 362 -17.02 -29.56 18.82
CA GLU A 362 -16.46 -30.06 17.57
C GLU A 362 -15.78 -28.91 16.82
N VAL A 363 -14.60 -29.18 16.25
CA VAL A 363 -13.88 -28.28 15.38
C VAL A 363 -14.55 -28.26 14.00
N PRO A 364 -14.99 -27.08 13.51
CA PRO A 364 -15.50 -26.98 12.15
C PRO A 364 -14.45 -27.40 11.12
N ALA A 365 -14.90 -28.08 10.07
CA ALA A 365 -14.06 -28.42 8.95
C ALA A 365 -13.56 -27.14 8.24
N GLY A 366 -12.27 -27.14 7.87
CA GLY A 366 -11.70 -26.07 7.06
C GLY A 366 -12.32 -26.03 5.66
N ASN A 367 -12.22 -24.87 5.01
CA ASN A 367 -12.74 -24.64 3.67
C ASN A 367 -11.82 -25.15 2.55
N GLY A 368 -10.65 -25.70 2.89
CA GLY A 368 -9.75 -26.39 1.96
C GLY A 368 -8.71 -25.49 1.30
N GLY A 369 -8.94 -24.19 1.20
CA GLY A 369 -7.97 -23.22 0.66
C GLY A 369 -7.55 -22.16 1.68
N ASN A 370 -6.68 -21.27 1.21
CA ASN A 370 -6.27 -20.07 1.92
C ASN A 370 -6.75 -18.80 1.16
N GLY A 371 -6.45 -17.61 1.66
CA GLY A 371 -6.92 -16.34 1.09
C GLY A 371 -7.36 -15.28 2.10
N VAL A 372 -7.17 -15.51 3.40
CA VAL A 372 -7.64 -14.59 4.46
C VAL A 372 -6.59 -14.36 5.55
N ASP A 373 -5.31 -14.72 5.35
CA ASP A 373 -4.27 -14.69 6.38
C ASP A 373 -4.10 -13.31 7.02
N GLY A 374 -3.90 -12.27 6.22
CA GLY A 374 -3.71 -10.89 6.70
C GLY A 374 -4.90 -10.41 7.53
N PRO A 375 -6.13 -10.47 6.98
CA PRO A 375 -7.34 -10.15 7.75
C PRO A 375 -7.54 -11.00 9.00
N ALA A 376 -7.22 -12.30 8.97
CA ALA A 376 -7.32 -13.21 10.12
C ALA A 376 -6.30 -12.84 11.22
N LEU A 377 -5.06 -12.51 10.85
CA LEU A 377 -4.05 -11.97 11.76
C LEU A 377 -4.53 -10.69 12.44
N ASN A 378 -5.08 -9.76 11.68
CA ASN A 378 -5.63 -8.51 12.20
C ASN A 378 -6.84 -8.75 13.13
N TYR A 379 -7.72 -9.69 12.78
CA TYR A 379 -8.81 -10.12 13.66
C TYR A 379 -8.26 -10.66 15.00
N ALA A 380 -7.28 -11.56 14.93
CA ALA A 380 -6.70 -12.16 16.12
C ALA A 380 -5.95 -11.15 17.02
N LEU A 381 -5.23 -10.19 16.42
CA LEU A 381 -4.59 -9.10 17.13
C LEU A 381 -5.59 -8.22 17.89
N ARG A 382 -6.79 -7.98 17.35
CA ARG A 382 -7.87 -7.27 18.07
C ARG A 382 -8.40 -8.04 19.28
N ARG A 383 -8.28 -9.37 19.30
CA ARG A 383 -8.68 -10.22 20.45
C ARG A 383 -7.59 -10.32 21.52
N ARG A 384 -6.35 -9.96 21.18
CA ARG A 384 -5.17 -10.00 22.05
C ARG A 384 -5.19 -8.85 23.05
N LYS A 385 -5.04 -9.15 24.34
CA LYS A 385 -4.84 -8.11 25.38
C LYS A 385 -3.36 -7.77 25.53
N SER A 386 -3.10 -6.58 26.07
CA SER A 386 -1.73 -6.08 26.30
C SER A 386 -0.88 -7.07 27.12
N GLY A 387 0.21 -7.51 26.52
CA GLY A 387 1.16 -8.46 27.11
C GLY A 387 0.73 -9.93 27.08
N GLU A 388 -0.38 -10.28 26.43
CA GLU A 388 -0.68 -11.69 26.09
C GLU A 388 0.26 -12.16 24.96
N PRO A 389 0.71 -13.43 24.97
CA PRO A 389 1.42 -14.01 23.83
C PRO A 389 0.48 -14.17 22.63
N MET A 390 1.04 -14.08 21.42
CA MET A 390 0.34 -14.35 20.16
C MET A 390 1.09 -15.44 19.43
N LEU A 391 0.39 -16.53 19.11
CA LEU A 391 0.91 -17.67 18.37
C LEU A 391 0.15 -17.79 17.05
N TRP A 392 0.86 -18.07 15.96
CA TRP A 392 0.25 -18.38 14.67
C TRP A 392 0.74 -19.73 14.18
N VAL A 393 -0.18 -20.66 13.96
CA VAL A 393 0.09 -22.00 13.44
C VAL A 393 -0.24 -21.99 11.95
N CYS A 394 0.79 -21.99 11.12
CA CYS A 394 0.68 -21.93 9.65
C CYS A 394 2.03 -22.37 9.05
N ASP A 395 2.02 -22.98 7.88
CA ASP A 395 3.23 -23.41 7.17
C ASP A 395 4.02 -22.24 6.51
N GLY A 396 3.40 -21.06 6.46
CA GLY A 396 3.96 -19.82 5.93
C GLY A 396 3.57 -19.52 4.48
N HIS A 397 2.74 -20.33 3.83
CA HIS A 397 2.21 -20.01 2.51
C HIS A 397 0.98 -19.11 2.64
N VAL A 398 1.04 -17.96 1.98
CA VAL A 398 -0.01 -16.94 1.96
C VAL A 398 -0.53 -16.85 0.53
N THR A 399 -1.86 -16.90 0.37
CA THR A 399 -2.54 -16.76 -0.92
C THR A 399 -3.59 -15.66 -0.85
N ASP A 400 -4.08 -15.23 -2.01
CA ASP A 400 -5.21 -14.31 -2.13
C ASP A 400 -6.57 -15.03 -2.10
N GLU A 401 -7.68 -14.29 -2.25
CA GLU A 401 -9.04 -14.85 -2.26
C GLU A 401 -9.31 -15.87 -3.39
N THR A 402 -8.40 -15.98 -4.35
CA THR A 402 -8.49 -16.93 -5.46
C THR A 402 -7.52 -18.11 -5.34
N ASP A 403 -6.81 -18.20 -4.21
CA ASP A 403 -5.74 -19.16 -3.91
C ASP A 403 -4.45 -18.98 -4.71
N ASP A 404 -4.26 -17.79 -5.30
CA ASP A 404 -3.04 -17.44 -6.01
C ASP A 404 -1.99 -16.87 -5.05
N VAL A 405 -0.72 -17.23 -5.27
CA VAL A 405 0.40 -16.76 -4.44
C VAL A 405 0.87 -15.40 -4.93
N HIS A 406 0.84 -14.41 -4.04
CA HIS A 406 1.36 -13.07 -4.27
C HIS A 406 2.44 -12.72 -3.25
N SER A 407 3.63 -12.33 -3.72
CA SER A 407 4.75 -11.96 -2.84
C SER A 407 4.41 -10.79 -1.92
N GLU A 408 3.59 -9.85 -2.40
CA GLU A 408 3.13 -8.68 -1.64
C GLU A 408 2.32 -9.07 -0.39
N LEU A 409 1.48 -10.10 -0.49
CA LEU A 409 0.69 -10.62 0.63
C LEU A 409 1.56 -11.35 1.66
N THR A 410 2.58 -12.08 1.19
CA THR A 410 3.59 -12.69 2.05
C THR A 410 4.39 -11.63 2.81
N GLU A 411 4.82 -10.56 2.14
CA GLU A 411 5.52 -9.43 2.76
C GLU A 411 4.62 -8.65 3.73
N GLU A 412 3.32 -8.52 3.44
CA GLU A 412 2.34 -7.96 4.36
C GLU A 412 2.22 -8.80 5.64
N CYS A 413 2.00 -10.11 5.52
CA CYS A 413 1.90 -11.00 6.67
C CYS A 413 3.20 -11.02 7.48
N ALA A 414 4.36 -11.03 6.82
CA ALA A 414 5.66 -10.95 7.48
C ALA A 414 5.84 -9.67 8.31
N ARG A 415 5.42 -8.51 7.78
CA ARG A 415 5.41 -7.26 8.53
C ARG A 415 4.52 -7.38 9.77
N ILE A 416 3.31 -7.92 9.63
CA ILE A 416 2.39 -8.12 10.77
C ILE A 416 3.02 -9.00 11.84
N VAL A 417 3.64 -10.11 11.45
CA VAL A 417 4.31 -11.05 12.37
C VAL A 417 5.46 -10.36 13.11
N ALA A 418 6.34 -9.66 12.39
CA ALA A 418 7.50 -8.98 12.96
C ALA A 418 7.10 -7.83 13.89
N LEU A 419 6.22 -6.93 13.43
CA LEU A 419 5.76 -5.75 14.18
C LEU A 419 5.07 -6.09 15.49
N ASN A 420 4.28 -7.17 15.50
CA ASN A 420 3.46 -7.53 16.65
C ASN A 420 4.09 -8.62 17.52
N HIS A 421 5.35 -8.99 17.25
CA HIS A 421 6.07 -10.07 17.92
C HIS A 421 5.27 -11.37 17.99
N ILE A 422 4.73 -11.79 16.85
CA ILE A 422 3.96 -13.04 16.72
C ILE A 422 4.95 -14.21 16.64
N HIS A 423 4.68 -15.27 17.40
CA HIS A 423 5.45 -16.51 17.36
C HIS A 423 4.79 -17.48 16.38
N GLN A 424 5.26 -17.48 15.12
CA GLN A 424 4.78 -18.42 14.11
C GLN A 424 5.43 -19.79 14.28
N VAL A 425 4.65 -20.85 14.15
CA VAL A 425 5.08 -22.25 14.20
C VAL A 425 4.42 -23.05 13.07
N PRO A 426 5.08 -24.10 12.55
CA PRO A 426 4.60 -24.77 11.35
C PRO A 426 3.46 -25.77 11.61
N ASP A 427 3.25 -26.19 12.86
CA ASP A 427 2.31 -27.27 13.20
C ASP A 427 1.83 -27.19 14.65
N VAL A 428 0.78 -27.97 14.97
CA VAL A 428 0.15 -28.04 16.30
C VAL A 428 1.10 -28.57 17.37
N GLU A 429 1.97 -29.53 17.04
CA GLU A 429 2.91 -30.10 18.02
C GLU A 429 3.91 -29.03 18.49
N SER A 430 4.44 -28.27 17.54
CA SER A 430 5.28 -27.10 17.76
C SER A 430 4.54 -26.02 18.55
N ALA A 431 3.25 -25.82 18.28
CA ALA A 431 2.38 -24.91 19.04
C ALA A 431 2.24 -25.32 20.51
N VAL A 432 1.92 -26.58 20.78
CA VAL A 432 1.78 -27.13 22.14
C VAL A 432 3.09 -27.00 22.92
N LYS A 433 4.24 -27.26 22.28
CA LYS A 433 5.57 -27.06 22.88
C LYS A 433 5.82 -25.59 23.22
N ALA A 434 5.49 -24.66 22.33
CA ALA A 434 5.64 -23.22 22.57
C ALA A 434 4.73 -22.75 23.71
N LEU A 435 3.46 -23.14 23.70
CA LEU A 435 2.49 -22.78 24.74
C LEU A 435 2.89 -23.33 26.11
N THR A 436 3.41 -24.55 26.17
CA THR A 436 3.93 -25.15 27.41
C THR A 436 5.10 -24.33 27.97
N LYS A 437 6.02 -23.87 27.10
CA LYS A 437 7.10 -22.95 27.51
C LYS A 437 6.55 -21.62 28.03
N ALA A 438 5.54 -21.05 27.36
CA ALA A 438 4.90 -19.81 27.77
C ALA A 438 4.17 -19.95 29.12
N ALA A 439 3.46 -21.06 29.34
CA ALA A 439 2.80 -21.38 30.60
C ALA A 439 3.80 -21.48 31.77
N ASN A 440 5.01 -21.97 31.51
CA ASN A 440 6.11 -22.00 32.48
C ASN A 440 6.78 -20.63 32.73
N GLY A 441 6.32 -19.56 32.07
CA GLY A 441 6.77 -18.20 32.28
C GLY A 441 7.86 -17.73 31.32
N ASN A 442 8.15 -18.49 30.25
CA ASN A 442 9.05 -18.03 29.20
C ASN A 442 8.34 -17.05 28.26
N VAL A 443 9.08 -16.05 27.79
CA VAL A 443 8.59 -15.13 26.75
C VAL A 443 8.75 -15.81 25.39
N LEU A 444 7.66 -15.90 24.64
CA LEU A 444 7.73 -16.31 23.23
C LEU A 444 8.31 -15.15 22.43
N LYS A 445 9.47 -15.38 21.81
CA LYS A 445 10.07 -14.43 20.87
C LYS A 445 9.30 -14.46 19.56
N ALA A 446 9.36 -13.40 18.77
CA ALA A 446 8.85 -13.47 17.41
C ALA A 446 9.54 -14.61 16.66
N SER A 447 8.80 -15.32 15.81
CA SER A 447 9.34 -16.32 14.87
C SER A 447 8.51 -16.33 13.61
N ALA A 448 9.14 -16.70 12.49
CA ALA A 448 8.48 -16.94 11.22
C ALA A 448 8.89 -18.32 10.68
N VAL A 449 8.05 -18.89 9.81
CA VAL A 449 8.30 -20.15 9.10
C VAL A 449 8.08 -19.99 7.60
N GLY A 450 8.55 -20.96 6.82
CA GLY A 450 8.26 -21.05 5.38
C GLY A 450 8.67 -19.79 4.59
N PRO A 451 7.88 -19.41 3.56
CA PRO A 451 8.08 -18.19 2.79
C PRO A 451 8.15 -16.91 3.64
N ILE A 452 7.40 -16.82 4.74
CA ILE A 452 7.42 -15.65 5.64
C ILE A 452 8.79 -15.48 6.29
N ALA A 453 9.46 -16.55 6.70
CA ALA A 453 10.82 -16.48 7.23
C ALA A 453 11.87 -16.04 6.19
N GLN A 454 11.55 -16.21 4.90
CA GLN A 454 12.41 -15.83 3.79
C GLN A 454 12.13 -14.42 3.29
N SER A 455 10.99 -13.83 3.67
CA SER A 455 10.60 -12.48 3.30
C SER A 455 11.60 -11.43 3.77
N GLN A 456 11.67 -10.33 3.03
CA GLN A 456 12.53 -9.21 3.36
C GLN A 456 12.04 -8.50 4.63
N ALA A 457 10.73 -8.35 4.79
CA ALA A 457 10.11 -7.75 5.97
C ALA A 457 10.43 -8.48 7.28
N TRP A 458 10.55 -9.81 7.25
CA TRP A 458 10.94 -10.58 8.43
C TRP A 458 12.43 -10.39 8.75
N ARG A 459 13.30 -10.58 7.76
CA ARG A 459 14.75 -10.56 7.95
C ARG A 459 15.27 -9.21 8.45
N SER A 460 14.81 -8.12 7.82
CA SER A 460 15.18 -6.74 8.18
C SER A 460 14.83 -6.31 9.61
N ARG A 461 13.99 -7.07 10.32
CA ARG A 461 13.52 -6.76 11.68
C ARG A 461 14.13 -7.65 12.76
N MET A 462 14.73 -8.75 12.37
CA MET A 462 15.24 -9.79 13.28
C MET A 462 16.77 -9.85 13.30
N GLU A 463 17.40 -9.35 12.25
CA GLU A 463 18.80 -8.89 12.25
C GLU A 463 18.89 -7.51 12.91
#